data_AF-W4IQ89-F1
#
_entry.id   AF-W4IQ89-F1
#
_cell.length_a   1.000
_cell.length_b   1.000
_cell.length_c   1.000
_cell.angle_alpha   90.00
_cell.angle_beta   90.00
_cell.angle_gamma   90.00
#
_symmetry.space_group_name_H-M   'P 1'
#
loop_
_entity.id
_entity.type
_entity.pdbx_description
1 polymer ?
#
loop_
_entity_poly.entity_id
_entity_poly.type
_entity_poly.pdbx_seq_one_letter_code
_entity_poly.pdbx_strand_id
1 'polypeptide(L)'
;MDFKNCKCLNLCELQLILGDQLRLTSKRNEEAQALIKSSYDYANKFAAIKNRSSIVDIRTNLERIGDLHEYEIAMLVNLLPKTILEARYLIPSLIRLNDETLNSILEHLISYKMYVS
;
A
#
# COMPACT_ATOMS: atom_id res chain seq x y z
N MET A 1 17.54 -0.21 15.23
CA MET A 1 16.92 0.45 14.06
C MET A 1 15.55 0.94 14.51
N ASP A 2 15.36 2.25 14.62
CA ASP A 2 14.11 2.85 15.11
C ASP A 2 13.14 3.10 13.94
N PHE A 3 12.33 2.09 13.59
CA PHE A 3 11.27 2.23 12.58
C PHE A 3 9.95 2.77 13.15
N LYS A 4 9.90 3.10 14.45
CA LYS A 4 8.66 3.52 15.14
C LYS A 4 7.97 4.74 14.51
N ASN A 5 8.75 5.64 13.91
CA ASN A 5 8.22 6.88 13.31
C ASN A 5 8.37 6.91 11.78
N CYS A 6 8.68 5.78 11.16
CA CYS A 6 8.85 5.72 9.71
C CYS A 6 7.49 5.58 9.02
N LYS A 7 7.26 6.39 7.99
CA LYS A 7 6.16 6.16 7.04
C LYS A 7 6.44 4.89 6.24
N CYS A 8 5.43 4.05 6.07
CA CYS A 8 5.53 2.85 5.24
C CYS A 8 4.94 3.09 3.87
N LEU A 9 5.63 2.65 2.82
CA LEU A 9 5.12 2.68 1.44
C LEU A 9 4.49 1.33 1.08
N ASN A 10 3.29 1.37 0.51
CA ASN A 10 2.68 0.20 -0.13
C ASN A 10 3.21 0.02 -1.57
N LEU A 11 2.92 -1.12 -2.19
CA LEU A 11 3.40 -1.46 -3.52
C LEU A 11 2.86 -0.52 -4.60
N CYS A 12 1.64 0.00 -4.44
CA CYS A 12 1.04 0.95 -5.39
C CYS A 12 1.78 2.30 -5.34
N GLU A 13 2.08 2.80 -4.13
CA GLU A 13 2.90 4.01 -3.94
C GLU A 13 4.33 3.82 -4.44
N LEU A 14 4.93 2.67 -4.12
CA LEU A 14 6.28 2.34 -4.57
C LEU A 14 6.35 2.30 -6.10
N GLN A 15 5.36 1.70 -6.76
CA GLN A 15 5.26 1.67 -8.22
C GLN A 15 5.24 3.08 -8.81
N LEU A 16 4.43 4.00 -8.26
CA LEU A 16 4.38 5.39 -8.72
C LEU A 16 5.72 6.09 -8.54
N ILE A 17 6.29 6.03 -7.33
CA ILE A 17 7.53 6.73 -6.99
C ILE A 17 8.69 6.23 -7.86
N LEU A 18 8.87 4.91 -7.96
CA LEU A 18 9.94 4.34 -8.76
C LEU A 18 9.72 4.56 -10.26
N GLY A 19 8.47 4.55 -10.72
CA GLY A 19 8.12 4.90 -12.10
C GLY A 19 8.50 6.33 -12.44
N ASP A 20 8.29 7.28 -11.53
CA ASP A 20 8.73 8.67 -11.69
C ASP A 20 10.27 8.77 -11.69
N GLN A 21 10.95 8.04 -10.79
CA GLN A 21 12.41 8.03 -10.70
C GLN A 21 13.08 7.48 -11.97
N LEU A 22 12.53 6.41 -12.56
CA LEU A 22 13.01 5.83 -13.81
C LEU A 22 12.87 6.79 -15.01
N ARG A 23 11.85 7.66 -15.02
CA ARG A 23 11.66 8.67 -16.07
C ARG A 23 12.58 9.88 -15.91
N LEU A 24 12.81 10.31 -14.67
CA LEU A 24 13.52 11.56 -14.36
C LEU A 24 15.04 11.41 -14.25
N THR A 25 15.56 10.22 -13.92
CA THR A 25 16.98 10.05 -13.58
C THR A 25 17.70 9.07 -14.49
N SER A 26 18.49 9.59 -15.44
CA SER A 26 19.38 8.81 -16.32
C SER A 26 20.83 8.69 -15.82
N LYS A 27 21.19 9.33 -14.69
CA LYS A 27 22.58 9.45 -14.20
C LYS A 27 22.96 8.59 -12.99
N ARG A 28 22.17 7.59 -12.61
CA ARG A 28 22.55 6.66 -11.51
C ARG A 28 23.54 5.62 -12.02
N ASN A 29 24.37 5.05 -11.13
CA ASN A 29 25.21 3.91 -11.48
C ASN A 29 24.36 2.70 -11.88
N GLU A 30 24.93 1.78 -12.67
CA GLU A 30 24.20 0.64 -13.25
C GLU A 30 23.56 -0.25 -12.18
N GLU A 31 24.24 -0.48 -11.07
CA GLU A 31 23.72 -1.27 -9.95
C GLU A 31 22.46 -0.66 -9.32
N ALA A 32 22.46 0.65 -9.05
CA ALA A 32 21.27 1.30 -8.52
C ALA A 32 20.13 1.32 -9.55
N GLN A 33 20.44 1.48 -10.84
CA GLN A 33 19.43 1.38 -11.90
C GLN A 33 18.80 -0.01 -11.95
N ALA A 34 19.61 -1.07 -11.86
CA ALA A 34 19.13 -2.45 -11.84
C ALA A 34 18.23 -2.72 -10.63
N LEU A 35 18.61 -2.25 -9.44
CA LEU A 35 17.80 -2.40 -8.22
C LEU A 35 16.48 -1.64 -8.28
N ILE A 36 16.48 -0.42 -8.79
CA ILE A 36 15.25 0.38 -8.96
C ILE A 36 14.33 -0.30 -9.97
N LYS A 37 14.89 -0.77 -11.10
CA LYS A 37 14.13 -1.44 -12.14
C LYS A 37 13.50 -2.72 -11.62
N SER A 38 14.25 -3.58 -10.93
CA SER A 38 13.71 -4.82 -10.37
C SER A 38 12.65 -4.57 -9.30
N SER A 39 12.86 -3.55 -8.45
CA SER A 39 11.88 -3.13 -7.44
C SER A 39 10.61 -2.57 -8.08
N TYR A 40 10.74 -1.77 -9.13
CA TYR A 40 9.62 -1.26 -9.91
C TYR A 40 8.86 -2.38 -10.61
N ASP A 41 9.56 -3.33 -11.23
CA ASP A 41 8.94 -4.45 -11.94
C ASP A 41 8.11 -5.32 -10.97
N TYR A 42 8.64 -5.57 -9.77
CA TYR A 42 7.91 -6.25 -8.70
C TYR A 42 6.67 -5.44 -8.28
N ALA A 43 6.84 -4.16 -7.97
CA ALA A 43 5.74 -3.28 -7.57
C ALA A 43 4.67 -3.17 -8.66
N ASN A 44 5.05 -3.03 -9.93
CA ASN A 44 4.13 -2.93 -11.07
C ASN A 44 3.35 -4.22 -11.35
N LYS A 45 3.95 -5.38 -11.04
CA LYS A 45 3.29 -6.69 -11.17
C LYS A 45 2.23 -6.92 -10.08
N PHE A 46 2.51 -6.49 -8.84
CA PHE A 46 1.67 -6.80 -7.68
C PHE A 46 0.84 -5.63 -7.15
N ALA A 47 1.08 -4.40 -7.61
CA ALA A 47 0.23 -3.26 -7.31
C ALA A 47 -1.19 -3.50 -7.85
N ALA A 48 -2.13 -3.65 -6.93
CA ALA A 48 -3.53 -3.90 -7.25
C ALA A 48 -4.24 -2.65 -7.81
N ILE A 49 -3.71 -1.45 -7.53
CA ILE A 49 -4.31 -0.17 -7.87
C ILE A 49 -3.23 0.67 -8.58
N LYS A 50 -3.55 1.17 -9.77
CA LYS A 50 -2.60 1.93 -10.61
C LYS A 50 -3.00 3.38 -10.80
N ASN A 51 -4.24 3.73 -10.48
CA ASN A 51 -4.71 5.10 -10.60
C ASN A 51 -4.12 5.97 -9.48
N ARG A 52 -3.41 7.05 -9.86
CA ARG A 52 -2.71 7.93 -8.92
C ARG A 52 -3.64 8.62 -7.93
N SER A 53 -4.80 9.12 -8.36
CA SER A 53 -5.75 9.76 -7.44
C SER A 53 -6.31 8.76 -6.46
N SER A 54 -6.66 7.55 -6.93
CA SER A 54 -7.13 6.47 -6.05
C SER A 54 -6.10 6.09 -4.98
N ILE A 55 -4.81 6.03 -5.34
CA ILE A 55 -3.73 5.71 -4.38
C ILE A 55 -3.64 6.77 -3.28
N VAL A 56 -3.70 8.06 -3.65
CA VAL A 56 -3.66 9.18 -2.69
C VAL A 56 -4.90 9.21 -1.81
N ASP A 57 -6.08 8.95 -2.38
CA ASP A 57 -7.33 8.92 -1.66
C ASP A 57 -7.35 7.77 -0.64
N ILE A 58 -6.93 6.57 -1.03
CA ILE A 58 -6.84 5.42 -0.12
C ILE A 58 -5.93 5.74 1.06
N ARG A 59 -4.74 6.30 0.81
CA ARG A 59 -3.83 6.69 1.88
C ARG A 59 -4.48 7.66 2.85
N THR A 60 -5.04 8.75 2.32
CA THR A 60 -5.63 9.82 3.12
C THR A 60 -6.81 9.32 3.95
N ASN A 61 -7.60 8.40 3.40
CA ASN A 61 -8.72 7.80 4.12
C ASN A 61 -8.24 6.82 5.20
N LEU A 62 -7.30 5.93 4.90
CA LEU A 62 -6.77 4.99 5.89
C LEU A 62 -6.07 5.69 7.06
N GLU A 63 -5.35 6.79 6.81
CA GLU A 63 -4.75 7.63 7.86
C GLU A 63 -5.80 8.33 8.75
N ARG A 64 -7.07 8.43 8.30
CA ARG A 64 -8.18 9.04 9.05
C ARG A 64 -9.12 8.02 9.72
N ILE A 65 -9.37 6.89 9.06
CA ILE A 65 -10.47 5.96 9.39
C ILE A 65 -10.13 5.03 10.56
N GLY A 66 -8.92 5.12 11.13
CA GLY A 66 -8.64 4.45 12.39
C GLY A 66 -7.28 4.83 12.96
N ASP A 67 -7.04 4.40 14.18
CA ASP A 67 -5.73 4.45 14.83
C ASP A 67 -4.77 3.43 14.18
N LEU A 68 -4.67 3.36 12.84
CA LEU A 68 -3.85 2.37 12.13
C LEU A 68 -2.36 2.72 12.22
N HIS A 69 -1.53 1.70 12.45
CA HIS A 69 -0.09 1.87 12.33
C HIS A 69 0.33 1.95 10.84
N GLU A 70 1.43 2.63 10.56
CA GLU A 70 1.95 2.83 9.20
C GLU A 70 2.10 1.53 8.40
N TYR A 71 2.63 0.48 9.03
CA TYR A 71 2.78 -0.80 8.35
C TYR A 71 1.43 -1.50 8.09
N GLU A 72 0.43 -1.31 8.95
CA GLU A 72 -0.90 -1.89 8.77
C GLU A 72 -1.59 -1.28 7.57
N ILE A 73 -1.48 0.05 7.41
CA ILE A 73 -1.94 0.77 6.22
C ILE A 73 -1.31 0.16 4.97
N ALA A 74 0.01 0.00 4.97
CA ALA A 74 0.71 -0.55 3.82
C ALA A 74 0.30 -2.00 3.51
N MET A 75 0.17 -2.83 4.53
CA MET A 75 -0.20 -4.24 4.39
C MET A 75 -1.66 -4.44 3.95
N LEU A 76 -2.59 -3.61 4.45
CA LEU A 76 -4.00 -3.65 4.03
C LEU A 76 -4.14 -3.38 2.52
N VAL A 77 -3.41 -2.40 1.99
CA VAL A 77 -3.42 -2.08 0.56
C VAL A 77 -2.72 -3.16 -0.28
N ASN A 78 -1.65 -3.76 0.23
CA ASN A 78 -0.92 -4.80 -0.48
C ASN A 78 -1.67 -6.13 -0.56
N LEU A 79 -2.35 -6.52 0.53
CA LEU A 79 -2.98 -7.82 0.65
C LEU A 79 -4.46 -7.82 0.25
N LEU A 80 -5.15 -6.69 0.40
CA LEU A 80 -6.58 -6.53 0.12
C LEU A 80 -7.45 -7.68 0.69
N PRO A 81 -7.40 -7.91 2.01
CA PRO A 81 -8.23 -8.95 2.63
C PRO A 81 -9.72 -8.65 2.42
N LYS A 82 -10.51 -9.69 2.20
CA LYS A 82 -11.95 -9.58 1.91
C LYS A 82 -12.83 -9.72 3.14
N THR A 83 -12.28 -10.28 4.22
CA THR A 83 -13.01 -10.55 5.45
C THR A 83 -12.21 -10.10 6.66
N ILE A 84 -12.91 -9.77 7.75
CA ILE A 84 -12.30 -9.44 9.05
C ILE A 84 -11.37 -10.56 9.52
N LEU A 85 -11.80 -11.82 9.35
CA LEU A 85 -11.03 -12.99 9.74
C LEU A 85 -9.70 -13.07 8.98
N GLU A 86 -9.75 -12.89 7.66
CA GLU A 86 -8.56 -12.88 6.81
C GLU A 86 -7.62 -11.70 7.17
N ALA A 87 -8.18 -10.51 7.38
CA ALA A 87 -7.41 -9.33 7.75
C ALA A 87 -6.64 -9.55 9.07
N ARG A 88 -7.30 -10.11 10.09
CA ARG A 88 -6.67 -10.43 11.39
C ARG A 88 -5.69 -11.59 11.30
N TYR A 89 -5.94 -12.57 10.44
CA TYR A 89 -5.00 -13.68 10.24
C TYR A 89 -3.71 -13.21 9.57
N LEU A 90 -3.82 -12.36 8.55
CA LEU A 90 -2.68 -11.82 7.81
C LEU A 90 -1.95 -10.70 8.56
N ILE A 91 -2.69 -9.89 9.32
CA ILE A 91 -2.18 -8.75 10.08
C ILE A 91 -2.70 -8.85 11.53
N PRO A 92 -2.05 -9.67 12.40
CA PRO A 92 -2.54 -9.97 13.74
C PRO A 92 -2.73 -8.75 14.65
N SER A 93 -1.98 -7.68 14.42
CA SER A 93 -2.10 -6.44 15.19
C SER A 93 -3.42 -5.69 14.99
N LEU A 94 -4.17 -5.99 13.93
CA LEU A 94 -5.52 -5.45 13.70
C LEU A 94 -6.55 -5.99 14.69
N ILE A 95 -6.21 -7.00 15.51
CA ILE A 95 -7.12 -7.55 16.54
C ILE A 95 -7.60 -6.49 17.54
N ARG A 96 -6.85 -5.39 17.70
CA ARG A 96 -7.22 -4.26 18.56
C ARG A 96 -8.36 -3.40 18.01
N LEU A 97 -8.64 -3.47 16.71
CA LEU A 97 -9.72 -2.73 16.07
C LEU A 97 -11.03 -3.50 16.23
N ASN A 98 -12.12 -2.78 16.47
CA ASN A 98 -13.46 -3.38 16.49
C ASN A 98 -13.89 -3.82 15.09
N ASP A 99 -14.83 -4.76 15.04
CA ASP A 99 -15.29 -5.38 13.80
C ASP A 99 -15.93 -4.36 12.85
N GLU A 100 -16.67 -3.38 13.38
CA GLU A 100 -17.32 -2.33 12.59
C GLU A 100 -16.32 -1.44 11.83
N THR A 101 -15.28 -0.98 12.53
CA THR A 101 -14.21 -0.13 11.95
C THR A 101 -13.43 -0.91 10.92
N LEU A 102 -13.04 -2.15 11.26
CA LEU A 102 -12.30 -2.99 10.34
C LEU A 102 -13.14 -3.32 9.10
N ASN A 103 -14.43 -3.64 9.25
CA ASN A 103 -15.32 -3.88 8.13
C ASN A 103 -15.44 -2.64 7.21
N SER A 104 -15.62 -1.45 7.80
CA SER A 104 -15.67 -0.19 7.04
C SER A 104 -14.39 0.06 6.23
N ILE A 105 -13.22 -0.23 6.82
CA ILE A 105 -11.93 -0.15 6.12
C ILE A 105 -11.90 -1.12 4.93
N LEU A 106 -12.31 -2.37 5.13
CA LEU A 106 -12.29 -3.39 4.07
C LEU A 106 -13.27 -3.05 2.93
N GLU A 107 -14.49 -2.62 3.25
CA GLU A 107 -15.47 -2.18 2.24
C GLU A 107 -14.95 -1.01 1.42
N HIS A 108 -14.31 -0.04 2.07
CA HIS A 108 -13.69 1.08 1.39
C HIS A 108 -12.59 0.62 0.44
N LEU A 109 -11.69 -0.27 0.87
CA LEU A 109 -10.62 -0.80 0.02
C LEU A 109 -11.13 -1.62 -1.18
N ILE A 110 -12.17 -2.44 -0.97
CA ILE A 110 -12.77 -3.23 -2.04
C ILE A 110 -13.39 -2.33 -3.12
N SER A 111 -13.99 -1.20 -2.73
CA SER A 111 -14.60 -0.26 -3.68
C SER A 111 -13.61 0.19 -4.75
N TYR A 112 -12.36 0.52 -4.38
CA TYR A 112 -11.33 0.96 -5.33
C TYR A 112 -10.87 -0.14 -6.28
N LYS A 113 -10.94 -1.42 -5.88
CA LYS A 113 -10.61 -2.53 -6.78
C LYS A 113 -11.69 -2.72 -7.85
N MET A 114 -12.95 -2.53 -7.48
CA MET A 114 -14.09 -2.70 -8.39
C MET A 114 -14.14 -1.60 -9.47
N TYR A 115 -13.69 -0.38 -9.17
CA TYR A 115 -13.60 0.71 -10.16
C TYR A 115 -12.48 0.55 -11.19
N VAL A 116 -11.53 -0.37 -10.97
CA VAL A 116 -10.34 -0.57 -11.82
C VAL A 116 -10.46 -1.85 -12.68
N SER A 117 -11.53 -2.63 -12.50
CA SER A 117 -11.83 -3.83 -13.30
C SER A 117 -12.75 -3.55 -14.48
#